data_AF-A0A2E3QFC3-F1
#
_entry.id   AF-A0A2E3QFC3-F1
#
_cell.length_a   1.000
_cell.length_b   1.000
_cell.length_c   1.000
_cell.angle_alpha   90.00
_cell.angle_beta   90.00
_cell.angle_gamma   90.00
#
_symmetry.space_group_name_H-M   'P 1'
#
loop_
_entity.id
_entity.type
_entity.pdbx_description
1 polymer ?
#
loop_
_entity_poly.entity_id
_entity_poly.type
_entity_poly.pdbx_seq_one_letter_code
_entity_poly.pdbx_strand_id
1 'polypeptide(L)'
;MSTVLAPIKPAERIWVVGAINGDRDALRSVHQKLAQRIKPGDRLVYLGNYWGEGTAENVVAAINELLLFRRFFIAMDGVDITDIAFLRGAAEEMLSKLQQIQFAPNPGEVFDWMLTRGIAGTVRAYGFDPANVQRTMHQGAHAISQWTSTFGDAVRRHSGHNALLSDLKHAAYSTDGRLIFVHTGLDGSRPLTGQTDTFWWGGSMFEAITERYYDCARIVRGASQGQVGLQEREFTLSLDGGAGRGGQLIAVALDGQGTIVEQITSD
;
A
#
# COMPACT_ATOMS: atom_id res chain seq x y z
N MET A 1 3.32 19.45 8.42
CA MET A 1 4.09 18.24 8.05
C MET A 1 3.12 17.08 8.06
N SER A 2 3.00 16.33 6.97
CA SER A 2 2.23 15.07 7.00
C SER A 2 2.93 14.13 7.98
N THR A 3 2.20 13.61 8.96
CA THR A 3 2.74 12.61 9.88
C THR A 3 3.08 11.35 9.09
N VAL A 4 4.33 10.90 9.21
CA VAL A 4 4.85 9.73 8.49
C VAL A 4 4.25 8.42 9.04
N LEU A 5 3.82 8.43 10.30
CA LEU A 5 3.18 7.32 10.99
C LEU A 5 1.71 7.66 11.28
N ALA A 6 0.81 6.71 11.07
CA ALA A 6 -0.60 6.84 11.42
C ALA A 6 -0.87 6.24 12.81
N PRO A 7 -1.24 7.05 13.83
CA PRO A 7 -1.82 6.52 15.04
C PRO A 7 -3.26 6.04 14.78
N ILE A 8 -3.58 4.81 15.19
CA ILE A 8 -4.92 4.23 15.14
C ILE A 8 -5.39 4.02 16.57
N LYS A 9 -6.55 4.56 16.93
CA LYS A 9 -7.14 4.31 18.26
C LYS A 9 -7.48 2.82 18.40
N PRO A 10 -7.25 2.20 19.57
CA PRO A 10 -7.70 0.83 19.83
C PRO A 10 -9.19 0.69 19.54
N ALA A 11 -9.56 -0.47 19.04
CA ALA A 11 -10.93 -0.83 18.68
C ALA A 11 -11.14 -2.31 18.92
N GLU A 12 -12.40 -2.72 19.06
CA GLU A 12 -12.75 -4.15 19.15
C GLU A 12 -12.34 -4.90 17.87
N ARG A 13 -12.45 -4.24 16.71
CA ARG A 13 -12.01 -4.79 15.43
C ARG A 13 -11.25 -3.76 14.61
N ILE A 14 -10.11 -4.18 14.10
CA ILE A 14 -9.33 -3.45 13.10
C ILE A 14 -9.33 -4.29 11.83
N TRP A 15 -10.05 -3.83 10.81
CA TRP A 15 -9.99 -4.42 9.48
C TRP A 15 -8.69 -4.05 8.80
N VAL A 16 -8.03 -5.05 8.23
CA VAL A 16 -6.75 -4.89 7.57
C VAL A 16 -6.82 -5.53 6.19
N VAL A 17 -6.51 -4.77 5.15
CA VAL A 17 -6.55 -5.21 3.74
C VAL A 17 -5.12 -5.33 3.21
N GLY A 18 -4.79 -6.51 2.66
CA GLY A 18 -3.48 -6.82 2.08
C GLY A 18 -3.15 -6.03 0.80
N ALA A 19 -2.04 -6.40 0.16
CA ALA A 19 -1.62 -5.77 -1.09
C ALA A 19 -2.62 -6.03 -2.23
N ILE A 20 -3.04 -4.96 -2.93
CA ILE A 20 -4.08 -4.99 -3.97
C ILE A 20 -3.47 -5.22 -5.37
N ASN A 21 -2.27 -4.68 -5.61
CA ASN A 21 -1.51 -4.73 -6.86
C ASN A 21 -2.35 -4.43 -8.12
N GLY A 22 -3.24 -3.44 -8.07
CA GLY A 22 -4.08 -3.03 -9.19
C GLY A 22 -5.22 -4.00 -9.55
N ASP A 23 -5.49 -5.00 -8.71
CA ASP A 23 -6.58 -5.97 -8.93
C ASP A 23 -7.94 -5.40 -8.51
N ARG A 24 -8.58 -4.73 -9.47
CA ARG A 24 -9.87 -4.08 -9.27
C ARG A 24 -10.97 -5.07 -8.87
N ASP A 25 -11.04 -6.24 -9.51
CA ASP A 25 -12.14 -7.17 -9.27
C ASP A 25 -11.99 -7.87 -7.91
N ALA A 26 -10.76 -8.22 -7.52
CA ALA A 26 -10.49 -8.72 -6.18
C ALA A 26 -10.83 -7.66 -5.11
N LEU A 27 -10.43 -6.40 -5.33
CA LEU A 27 -10.75 -5.30 -4.43
C LEU A 27 -12.27 -5.08 -4.28
N ARG A 28 -13.00 -5.06 -5.41
CA ARG A 28 -14.46 -4.92 -5.40
C ARG A 28 -15.15 -6.06 -4.66
N SER A 29 -14.71 -7.31 -4.86
CA SER A 29 -15.26 -8.47 -4.14
C SER A 29 -15.05 -8.35 -2.63
N VAL A 30 -13.83 -7.99 -2.19
CA VAL A 30 -13.52 -7.77 -0.77
C VAL A 30 -14.33 -6.60 -0.21
N HIS A 31 -14.45 -5.48 -0.93
CA HIS A 31 -15.26 -4.33 -0.49
C HIS A 31 -16.74 -4.66 -0.34
N GLN A 32 -17.33 -5.44 -1.26
CA GLN A 32 -18.72 -5.88 -1.13
C GLN A 32 -18.93 -6.71 0.13
N LYS A 33 -18.00 -7.61 0.45
CA LYS A 33 -18.03 -8.44 1.66
C LYS A 33 -17.79 -7.59 2.92
N LEU A 34 -16.84 -6.64 2.88
CA LEU A 34 -16.56 -5.72 3.98
C LEU A 34 -17.74 -4.81 4.29
N ALA A 35 -18.40 -4.25 3.27
CA ALA A 35 -19.57 -3.36 3.45
C ALA A 35 -20.71 -4.01 4.24
N GLN A 36 -20.81 -5.34 4.23
CA GLN A 36 -21.81 -6.10 4.98
C GLN A 36 -21.43 -6.32 6.46
N ARG A 37 -20.15 -6.11 6.83
CA ARG A 37 -19.57 -6.55 8.11
C ARG A 37 -18.98 -5.42 8.94
N ILE A 38 -18.48 -4.39 8.27
CA ILE A 38 -17.87 -3.23 8.88
C ILE A 38 -18.92 -2.42 9.62
N LYS A 39 -18.58 -1.95 10.82
CA LYS A 39 -19.50 -1.23 11.72
C LYS A 39 -18.85 0.06 12.21
N PRO A 40 -19.66 1.05 12.65
CA PRO A 40 -19.15 2.15 13.45
C PRO A 40 -18.31 1.65 14.63
N GLY A 41 -17.17 2.28 14.88
CA GLY A 41 -16.20 1.88 15.90
C GLY A 41 -15.11 0.93 15.42
N ASP A 42 -15.28 0.26 14.26
CA ASP A 42 -14.18 -0.47 13.63
C ASP A 42 -13.09 0.52 13.13
N ARG A 43 -11.89 0.00 12.88
CA ARG A 43 -10.82 0.71 12.15
C ARG A 43 -10.54 0.02 10.83
N LEU A 44 -9.96 0.74 9.88
CA LEU A 44 -9.60 0.19 8.58
C LEU A 44 -8.17 0.58 8.17
N VAL A 45 -7.35 -0.41 7.88
CA VAL A 45 -5.96 -0.20 7.46
C VAL A 45 -5.69 -0.91 6.14
N TYR A 46 -5.29 -0.16 5.12
CA TYR A 46 -4.85 -0.71 3.83
C TYR A 46 -3.33 -0.78 3.78
N LEU A 47 -2.77 -1.96 3.55
CA LEU A 47 -1.33 -2.22 3.74
C LEU A 47 -0.44 -1.88 2.53
N GLY A 48 -0.91 -1.05 1.60
CA GLY A 48 -0.11 -0.56 0.45
C GLY A 48 -0.13 -1.46 -0.78
N ASN A 49 0.65 -1.10 -1.80
CA ASN A 49 0.58 -1.64 -3.16
C ASN A 49 -0.85 -1.62 -3.73
N TYR A 50 -1.37 -0.43 -3.95
CA TYR A 50 -2.64 -0.16 -4.61
C TYR A 50 -2.49 -0.18 -6.12
N TRP A 51 -1.38 0.40 -6.60
CA TRP A 51 -0.97 0.30 -8.00
C TRP A 51 -0.35 -1.08 -8.27
N GLY A 52 -0.38 -1.51 -9.53
CA GLY A 52 0.24 -2.77 -9.94
C GLY A 52 0.50 -2.86 -11.43
N GLU A 53 0.77 -4.08 -11.88
CA GLU A 53 1.24 -4.38 -13.24
C GLU A 53 0.12 -4.64 -14.26
N GLY A 54 -1.14 -4.67 -13.83
CA GLY A 54 -2.31 -4.94 -14.67
C GLY A 54 -2.53 -3.92 -15.79
N THR A 55 -3.62 -4.08 -16.56
CA THR A 55 -3.98 -3.13 -17.64
C THR A 55 -4.20 -1.72 -17.11
N ALA A 56 -4.09 -0.72 -18.00
CA ALA A 56 -4.24 0.69 -17.62
C ALA A 56 -5.60 0.94 -16.94
N GLU A 57 -6.66 0.37 -17.51
CA GLU A 57 -8.03 0.48 -17.06
C GLU A 57 -8.21 -0.16 -15.68
N ASN A 58 -7.63 -1.34 -15.46
CA ASN A 58 -7.76 -2.04 -14.18
C ASN A 58 -7.04 -1.30 -13.06
N VAL A 59 -5.81 -0.81 -13.30
CA VAL A 59 -5.06 -0.06 -12.30
C VAL A 59 -5.80 1.22 -11.90
N VAL A 60 -6.28 2.02 -12.87
CA VAL A 60 -7.08 3.22 -12.56
C VAL A 60 -8.37 2.85 -11.83
N ALA A 61 -9.07 1.81 -12.27
CA ALA A 61 -10.32 1.38 -11.65
C ALA A 61 -10.11 0.87 -10.21
N ALA A 62 -8.99 0.22 -9.89
CA ALA A 62 -8.66 -0.21 -8.54
C ALA A 62 -8.47 0.98 -7.59
N ILE A 63 -7.78 2.04 -8.03
CA ILE A 63 -7.63 3.26 -7.22
C ILE A 63 -8.97 3.98 -7.02
N ASN A 64 -9.80 4.03 -8.06
CA ASN A 64 -11.15 4.60 -7.95
C ASN A 64 -12.04 3.82 -6.98
N GLU A 65 -11.97 2.48 -7.01
CA GLU A 65 -12.68 1.60 -6.09
C GLU A 65 -12.21 1.82 -4.63
N LEU A 66 -10.90 1.98 -4.41
CA LEU A 66 -10.34 2.33 -3.11
C LEU A 66 -10.88 3.67 -2.58
N LEU A 67 -10.90 4.69 -3.43
CA LEU A 67 -11.43 6.02 -3.09
C LEU A 67 -12.94 5.99 -2.83
N LEU A 68 -13.69 5.16 -3.57
CA LEU A 68 -15.12 4.97 -3.37
C LEU A 68 -15.40 4.32 -2.02
N PHE A 69 -14.67 3.27 -1.67
CA PHE A 69 -14.86 2.59 -0.38
C PHE A 69 -14.42 3.46 0.79
N ARG A 70 -13.35 4.26 0.63
CA ARG A 70 -12.98 5.29 1.61
C ARG A 70 -14.16 6.21 1.90
N ARG A 71 -14.86 6.69 0.85
CA ARG A 71 -16.04 7.56 1.01
C ARG A 71 -17.18 6.84 1.73
N PHE A 72 -17.42 5.58 1.41
CA PHE A 72 -18.41 4.75 2.10
C PHE A 72 -18.07 4.64 3.60
N PHE A 73 -16.82 4.31 3.93
CA PHE A 73 -16.39 4.10 5.32
C PHE A 73 -16.53 5.37 6.16
N ILE A 74 -15.99 6.51 5.69
CA ILE A 74 -16.04 7.78 6.43
C ILE A 74 -17.43 8.41 6.48
N ALA A 75 -18.37 7.95 5.68
CA ALA A 75 -19.76 8.43 5.70
C ALA A 75 -20.62 7.70 6.75
N MET A 76 -20.11 6.63 7.38
CA MET A 76 -20.80 5.98 8.47
C MET A 76 -20.82 6.86 9.72
N ASP A 77 -21.97 6.96 10.37
CA ASP A 77 -22.11 7.71 11.62
C ASP A 77 -21.17 7.16 12.70
N GLY A 78 -20.47 8.06 13.39
CA GLY A 78 -19.48 7.71 14.41
C GLY A 78 -18.09 7.32 13.91
N VAL A 79 -17.80 7.35 12.60
CA VAL A 79 -16.45 7.14 12.04
C VAL A 79 -15.71 8.47 11.93
N ASP A 80 -14.48 8.54 12.46
CA ASP A 80 -13.58 9.69 12.27
C ASP A 80 -12.63 9.46 11.08
N ILE A 81 -12.14 10.53 10.47
CA ILE A 81 -11.14 10.44 9.38
C ILE A 81 -9.83 9.76 9.82
N THR A 82 -9.54 9.75 11.13
CA THR A 82 -8.38 9.07 11.72
C THR A 82 -8.60 7.58 11.99
N ASP A 83 -9.81 7.06 11.75
CA ASP A 83 -10.14 5.64 11.91
C ASP A 83 -9.74 4.79 10.69
N ILE A 84 -9.21 5.43 9.65
CA ILE A 84 -8.71 4.79 8.44
C ILE A 84 -7.27 5.22 8.13
N ALA A 85 -6.43 4.26 7.72
CA ALA A 85 -5.07 4.53 7.26
C ALA A 85 -4.75 3.83 5.94
N PHE A 86 -4.00 4.54 5.09
CA PHE A 86 -3.45 4.03 3.83
C PHE A 86 -1.94 4.00 3.94
N LEU A 87 -1.37 2.80 3.94
CA LEU A 87 0.07 2.63 3.97
C LEU A 87 0.67 2.79 2.58
N ARG A 88 1.86 3.38 2.53
CA ARG A 88 2.70 3.43 1.34
C ARG A 88 3.34 2.06 1.16
N GLY A 89 3.17 1.47 -0.01
CA GLY A 89 3.92 0.31 -0.45
C GLY A 89 5.01 0.62 -1.47
N ALA A 90 5.65 -0.44 -1.95
CA ALA A 90 6.71 -0.34 -2.96
C ALA A 90 6.22 0.32 -4.25
N ALA A 91 4.99 0.02 -4.70
CA ALA A 91 4.41 0.60 -5.90
C ALA A 91 4.19 2.13 -5.74
N GLU A 92 3.66 2.56 -4.59
CA GLU A 92 3.44 3.97 -4.29
C GLU A 92 4.75 4.75 -4.12
N GLU A 93 5.78 4.11 -3.56
CA GLU A 93 7.12 4.68 -3.45
C GLU A 93 7.75 4.87 -4.83
N MET A 94 7.65 3.88 -5.73
CA MET A 94 8.11 4.04 -7.12
C MET A 94 7.33 5.13 -7.87
N LEU A 95 6.00 5.19 -7.73
CA LEU A 95 5.18 6.24 -8.34
C LEU A 95 5.57 7.64 -7.83
N SER A 96 5.89 7.76 -6.53
CA SER A 96 6.37 9.02 -5.94
C SER A 96 7.72 9.44 -6.55
N LYS A 97 8.66 8.49 -6.66
CA LYS A 97 9.96 8.71 -7.30
C LYS A 97 9.84 9.03 -8.80
N LEU A 98 8.92 8.37 -9.51
CA LEU A 98 8.72 8.57 -10.94
C LEU A 98 8.27 10.01 -11.27
N GLN A 99 7.46 10.62 -10.40
CA GLN A 99 7.05 12.03 -10.51
C GLN A 99 8.19 13.04 -10.25
N GLN A 100 9.38 12.56 -9.87
CA GLN A 100 10.56 13.35 -9.58
C GLN A 100 11.81 12.79 -10.26
N ILE A 101 11.65 11.91 -11.26
CA ILE A 101 12.75 11.14 -11.85
C ILE A 101 13.81 12.00 -12.53
N GLN A 102 13.47 13.22 -12.94
CA GLN A 102 14.42 14.21 -13.49
C GLN A 102 15.52 14.61 -12.50
N PHE A 103 15.31 14.40 -11.20
CA PHE A 103 16.31 14.68 -10.16
C PHE A 103 17.16 13.45 -9.80
N ALA A 104 16.89 12.29 -10.39
CA ALA A 104 17.72 11.11 -10.18
C ALA A 104 19.12 11.30 -10.81
N PRO A 105 20.20 10.82 -10.17
CA PRO A 105 21.55 10.89 -10.76
C PRO A 105 21.66 10.18 -12.12
N ASN A 106 20.91 9.09 -12.31
CA ASN A 106 20.81 8.37 -13.57
C ASN A 106 19.36 7.96 -13.85
N PRO A 107 18.54 8.84 -14.45
CA PRO A 107 17.11 8.59 -14.67
C PRO A 107 16.82 7.34 -15.51
N GLY A 108 17.68 7.02 -16.49
CA GLY A 108 17.57 5.83 -17.33
C GLY A 108 17.68 4.54 -16.52
N GLU A 109 18.79 4.38 -15.80
CA GLU A 109 18.99 3.20 -14.94
C GLU A 109 17.93 3.09 -13.85
N VAL A 110 17.50 4.21 -13.27
CA VAL A 110 16.42 4.22 -12.28
C VAL A 110 15.10 3.76 -12.88
N PHE A 111 14.75 4.22 -14.08
CA PHE A 111 13.53 3.79 -14.74
C PHE A 111 13.59 2.32 -15.16
N ASP A 112 14.73 1.85 -15.67
CA ASP A 112 14.96 0.45 -16.00
C ASP A 112 14.78 -0.44 -14.76
N TRP A 113 15.34 -0.05 -13.62
CA TRP A 113 15.12 -0.73 -12.36
C TRP A 113 13.63 -0.75 -11.97
N MET A 114 12.93 0.38 -12.11
CA MET A 114 11.48 0.43 -11.82
C MET A 114 10.67 -0.49 -12.74
N LEU A 115 11.07 -0.66 -14.01
CA LEU A 115 10.43 -1.60 -14.94
C LEU A 115 10.54 -3.04 -14.44
N THR A 116 11.71 -3.44 -13.90
CA THR A 116 11.88 -4.78 -13.30
C THR A 116 11.03 -5.02 -12.04
N ARG A 117 10.45 -3.94 -11.49
CA ARG A 117 9.64 -3.95 -10.26
C ARG A 117 8.17 -3.67 -10.50
N GLY A 118 7.74 -3.56 -11.76
CA GLY A 118 6.33 -3.48 -12.10
C GLY A 118 5.75 -2.08 -12.32
N ILE A 119 6.59 -1.06 -12.47
CA ILE A 119 6.08 0.30 -12.71
C ILE A 119 5.32 0.43 -14.05
N ALA A 120 5.54 -0.50 -14.99
CA ALA A 120 4.96 -0.46 -16.32
C ALA A 120 3.43 -0.36 -16.31
N GLY A 121 2.74 -1.06 -15.40
CA GLY A 121 1.28 -0.97 -15.27
C GLY A 121 0.82 0.43 -14.86
N THR A 122 1.56 1.08 -13.95
CA THR A 122 1.30 2.46 -13.53
C THR A 122 1.56 3.47 -14.63
N VAL A 123 2.64 3.29 -15.40
CA VAL A 123 2.96 4.14 -16.57
C VAL A 123 1.83 4.07 -17.60
N ARG A 124 1.34 2.86 -17.90
CA ARG A 124 0.19 2.64 -18.79
C ARG A 124 -1.09 3.24 -18.24
N ALA A 125 -1.35 3.10 -16.94
CA ALA A 125 -2.53 3.63 -16.26
C ALA A 125 -2.72 5.14 -16.46
N TYR A 126 -1.62 5.88 -16.62
CA TYR A 126 -1.65 7.32 -16.84
C TYR A 126 -1.39 7.73 -18.30
N GLY A 127 -1.56 6.80 -19.25
CA GLY A 127 -1.61 7.10 -20.69
C GLY A 127 -0.26 7.12 -21.39
N PHE A 128 0.78 6.51 -20.80
CA PHE A 128 2.11 6.44 -21.41
C PHE A 128 2.48 5.01 -21.79
N ASP A 129 3.22 4.88 -22.89
CA ASP A 129 3.84 3.61 -23.28
C ASP A 129 5.21 3.46 -22.59
N PRO A 130 5.44 2.41 -21.76
CA PRO A 130 6.69 2.21 -21.05
C PRO A 130 7.94 2.21 -21.95
N ALA A 131 7.86 1.66 -23.17
CA ALA A 131 9.00 1.64 -24.09
C ALA A 131 9.35 3.05 -24.60
N ASN A 132 8.35 3.89 -24.87
CA ASN A 132 8.55 5.31 -25.19
C ASN A 132 9.15 6.08 -24.00
N VAL A 133 8.67 5.80 -22.78
CA VAL A 133 9.23 6.43 -21.57
C VAL A 133 10.70 6.05 -21.40
N GLN A 134 11.03 4.77 -21.54
CA GLN A 134 12.40 4.28 -21.45
C GLN A 134 13.32 5.02 -22.44
N ARG A 135 12.92 5.15 -23.70
CA ARG A 135 13.67 5.93 -24.69
C ARG A 135 13.82 7.39 -24.28
N THR A 136 12.78 7.99 -23.71
CA THR A 136 12.80 9.39 -23.23
C THR A 136 13.82 9.59 -22.11
N MET A 137 14.03 8.58 -21.25
CA MET A 137 15.02 8.64 -20.15
C MET A 137 16.46 8.77 -20.64
N HIS A 138 16.73 8.49 -21.92
CA HIS A 138 18.04 8.63 -22.54
C HIS A 138 18.17 9.87 -23.46
N GLN A 139 17.16 10.75 -23.51
CA GLN A 139 17.12 11.93 -24.39
C GLN A 139 17.60 13.24 -23.72
N GLY A 140 18.19 13.13 -22.53
CA GLY A 140 18.76 14.27 -21.80
C GLY A 140 17.76 15.02 -20.91
N ALA A 141 18.29 15.91 -20.07
CA ALA A 141 17.56 16.50 -18.94
C ALA A 141 16.28 17.27 -19.31
N HIS A 142 16.25 17.94 -20.47
CA HIS A 142 15.08 18.70 -20.92
C HIS A 142 13.90 17.77 -21.26
N ALA A 143 14.14 16.74 -22.06
CA ALA A 143 13.11 15.76 -22.44
C ALA A 143 12.56 15.03 -21.22
N ILE A 144 13.44 14.64 -20.29
CA ILE A 144 13.06 14.00 -19.03
C ILE A 144 12.20 14.94 -18.20
N SER A 145 12.61 16.19 -18.00
CA SER A 145 11.86 17.17 -17.20
C SER A 145 10.47 17.44 -17.78
N GLN A 146 10.37 17.59 -19.12
CA GLN A 146 9.10 17.76 -19.80
C GLN A 146 8.18 16.54 -19.62
N TRP A 147 8.74 15.34 -19.79
CA TRP A 147 8.00 14.10 -19.59
C TRP A 147 7.52 13.98 -18.14
N THR A 148 8.37 14.25 -17.15
CA THR A 148 7.99 14.14 -15.74
C THR A 148 6.88 15.11 -15.36
N SER A 149 6.92 16.34 -15.87
CA SER A 149 5.82 17.30 -15.70
C SER A 149 4.51 16.75 -16.30
N THR A 150 4.60 16.23 -17.52
CA THR A 150 3.43 15.67 -18.24
C THR A 150 2.86 14.45 -17.51
N PHE A 151 3.71 13.58 -16.97
CA PHE A 151 3.31 12.44 -16.16
C PHE A 151 2.62 12.89 -14.87
N GLY A 152 3.19 13.85 -14.15
CA GLY A 152 2.55 14.43 -12.96
C GLY A 152 1.19 15.05 -13.27
N ASP A 153 1.05 15.74 -14.40
CA ASP A 153 -0.24 16.29 -14.85
C ASP A 153 -1.26 15.19 -15.17
N ALA A 154 -0.82 14.09 -15.79
CA ALA A 154 -1.68 12.94 -16.05
C ALA A 154 -2.22 12.34 -14.73
N VAL A 155 -1.36 12.15 -13.72
CA VAL A 155 -1.80 11.68 -12.39
C VAL A 155 -2.81 12.64 -11.77
N ARG A 156 -2.57 13.96 -11.85
CA ARG A 156 -3.47 15.00 -11.29
C ARG A 156 -4.85 15.06 -11.98
N ARG A 157 -4.95 14.68 -13.26
CA ARG A 157 -6.24 14.63 -13.97
C ARG A 157 -7.17 13.53 -13.44
N HIS A 158 -6.65 12.54 -12.73
CA HIS A 158 -7.47 11.55 -12.04
C HIS A 158 -7.83 12.06 -10.64
N SER A 159 -9.10 12.43 -10.47
CA SER A 159 -9.62 12.98 -9.20
C SER A 159 -9.31 12.07 -8.02
N GLY A 160 -8.68 12.63 -6.99
CA GLY A 160 -8.36 11.92 -5.74
C GLY A 160 -7.08 11.09 -5.76
N HIS A 161 -6.50 10.74 -6.91
CA HIS A 161 -5.28 9.92 -6.99
C HIS A 161 -4.09 10.63 -6.32
N ASN A 162 -3.86 11.89 -6.66
CA ASN A 162 -2.79 12.69 -6.06
C ASN A 162 -3.04 12.97 -4.56
N ALA A 163 -4.31 13.13 -4.17
CA ALA A 163 -4.68 13.34 -2.77
C ALA A 163 -4.40 12.08 -1.92
N LEU A 164 -4.75 10.90 -2.44
CA LEU A 164 -4.40 9.62 -1.82
C LEU A 164 -2.89 9.48 -1.66
N LEU A 165 -2.13 9.71 -2.74
CA LEU A 165 -0.66 9.58 -2.72
C LEU A 165 -0.02 10.51 -1.67
N SER A 166 -0.57 11.70 -1.51
CA SER A 166 -0.08 12.70 -0.54
C SER A 166 -0.42 12.35 0.92
N ASP A 167 -1.43 11.52 1.15
CA ASP A 167 -1.87 11.14 2.49
C ASP A 167 -1.25 9.82 2.99
N LEU A 168 -0.56 9.06 2.13
CA LEU A 168 0.03 7.77 2.48
C LEU A 168 0.99 7.86 3.67
N LYS A 169 0.93 6.84 4.53
CA LYS A 169 1.73 6.69 5.75
C LYS A 169 2.76 5.60 5.55
N HIS A 170 3.94 5.73 6.14
CA HIS A 170 4.96 4.66 6.02
C HIS A 170 4.57 3.43 6.85
N ALA A 171 3.91 3.66 7.98
CA ALA A 171 3.35 2.62 8.84
C ALA A 171 2.17 3.18 9.66
N ALA A 172 1.39 2.29 10.25
CA ALA A 172 0.40 2.62 11.27
C ALA A 172 0.67 1.83 12.55
N TYR A 173 0.20 2.33 13.68
CA TYR A 173 0.31 1.65 14.96
C TYR A 173 -0.93 1.91 15.82
N SER A 174 -1.33 0.93 16.62
CA SER A 174 -2.37 1.17 17.63
C SER A 174 -1.81 2.05 18.74
N THR A 175 -2.56 3.03 19.24
CA THR A 175 -2.02 3.99 20.23
C THR A 175 -1.71 3.38 21.60
N ASP A 176 -2.14 2.14 21.86
CA ASP A 176 -1.72 1.33 23.01
C ASP A 176 -0.42 0.53 22.78
N GLY A 177 0.19 0.65 21.58
CA GLY A 177 1.44 0.03 21.20
C GLY A 177 1.35 -1.46 20.86
N ARG A 178 0.15 -2.07 20.90
CA ARG A 178 -0.03 -3.52 20.74
C ARG A 178 0.11 -4.01 19.31
N LEU A 179 -0.24 -3.17 18.33
CA LEU A 179 -0.27 -3.55 16.92
C LEU A 179 0.52 -2.56 16.08
N ILE A 180 1.29 -3.10 15.14
CA ILE A 180 2.01 -2.32 14.13
C ILE A 180 1.61 -2.86 12.75
N PHE A 181 1.35 -1.94 11.83
CA PHE A 181 0.99 -2.24 10.45
C PHE A 181 2.04 -1.64 9.52
N VAL A 182 2.62 -2.48 8.67
CA VAL A 182 3.63 -2.09 7.68
C VAL A 182 3.25 -2.63 6.31
N HIS A 183 3.86 -2.10 5.25
CA HIS A 183 3.68 -2.69 3.93
C HIS A 183 4.46 -4.00 3.78
N THR A 184 5.78 -3.95 3.96
CA THR A 184 6.67 -5.09 3.72
C THR A 184 7.37 -5.55 4.99
N GLY A 185 8.07 -4.66 5.68
CA GLY A 185 8.92 -5.08 6.79
C GLY A 185 9.27 -3.99 7.78
N LEU A 186 9.99 -4.43 8.82
CA LEU A 186 10.46 -3.63 9.93
C LEU A 186 11.77 -4.24 10.44
N ASP A 187 12.73 -3.39 10.76
CA ASP A 187 13.98 -3.73 11.41
C ASP A 187 13.76 -3.74 12.93
N GLY A 188 13.82 -4.93 13.54
CA GLY A 188 13.59 -5.11 14.98
C GLY A 188 14.59 -4.36 15.86
N SER A 189 15.75 -3.96 15.33
CA SER A 189 16.80 -3.25 16.07
C SER A 189 16.61 -1.72 16.11
N ARG A 190 15.68 -1.17 15.31
CA ARG A 190 15.48 0.27 15.16
C ARG A 190 14.10 0.69 15.69
N PRO A 191 13.96 1.90 16.28
CA PRO A 191 12.64 2.43 16.62
C PRO A 191 11.79 2.65 15.35
N LEU A 192 10.46 2.70 15.48
CA LEU A 192 9.53 2.79 14.35
C LEU A 192 9.75 4.07 13.52
N THR A 193 10.11 5.17 14.17
CA THR A 193 10.47 6.45 13.53
C THR A 193 11.80 6.38 12.76
N GLY A 194 12.62 5.38 13.07
CA GLY A 194 13.95 5.20 12.52
C GLY A 194 13.99 4.20 11.38
N GLN A 195 12.90 3.69 10.82
CA GLN A 195 12.91 2.57 9.86
C GLN A 195 13.28 2.93 8.42
N THR A 196 13.10 4.19 8.01
CA THR A 196 13.36 4.67 6.64
C THR A 196 12.65 3.83 5.57
N ASP A 197 13.42 3.23 4.67
CA ASP A 197 13.04 2.48 3.48
C ASP A 197 12.75 1.00 3.75
N THR A 198 13.03 0.52 4.97
CA THR A 198 12.70 -0.83 5.43
C THR A 198 11.20 -1.14 5.30
N PHE A 199 10.33 -0.13 5.46
CA PHE A 199 8.89 -0.31 5.32
C PHE A 199 8.46 -0.83 3.94
N TRP A 200 9.21 -0.52 2.87
CA TRP A 200 8.90 -0.90 1.50
C TRP A 200 9.78 -2.02 0.94
N TRP A 201 11.02 -2.13 1.43
CA TRP A 201 12.02 -3.05 0.85
C TRP A 201 12.55 -4.08 1.84
N GLY A 202 12.27 -3.94 3.13
CA GLY A 202 12.83 -4.74 4.22
C GLY A 202 12.19 -6.12 4.44
N GLY A 203 11.81 -6.82 3.37
CA GLY A 203 11.05 -8.08 3.46
C GLY A 203 11.76 -9.16 4.25
N SER A 204 13.08 -9.30 4.08
CA SER A 204 13.92 -10.25 4.82
C SER A 204 13.96 -9.96 6.33
N MET A 205 13.92 -8.69 6.73
CA MET A 205 13.92 -8.30 8.13
C MET A 205 12.64 -8.71 8.83
N PHE A 206 11.50 -8.66 8.14
CA PHE A 206 10.22 -9.16 8.68
C PHE A 206 10.28 -10.67 8.98
N GLU A 207 10.92 -11.45 8.10
CA GLU A 207 11.05 -12.89 8.33
C GLU A 207 11.93 -13.21 9.54
N ALA A 208 12.86 -12.34 9.88
CA ALA A 208 13.76 -12.53 11.02
C ALA A 208 13.11 -12.23 12.39
N ILE A 209 11.86 -11.74 12.44
CA ILE A 209 11.20 -11.35 13.69
C ILE A 209 10.74 -12.59 14.48
N THR A 210 11.59 -13.10 15.35
CA THR A 210 11.30 -14.24 16.23
C THR A 210 11.12 -13.86 17.70
N GLU A 211 11.14 -12.56 18.00
CA GLU A 211 10.94 -12.01 19.34
C GLU A 211 10.04 -10.78 19.28
N ARG A 212 9.54 -10.36 20.45
CA ARG A 212 8.68 -9.17 20.54
C ARG A 212 9.45 -7.90 20.19
N TYR A 213 8.84 -7.10 19.32
CA TYR A 213 9.31 -5.74 19.07
C TYR A 213 8.75 -4.79 20.15
N TYR A 214 9.55 -4.51 21.18
CA TYR A 214 9.08 -3.84 22.40
C TYR A 214 7.86 -4.58 23.01
N ASP A 215 6.81 -3.84 23.38
CA ASP A 215 5.56 -4.39 23.91
C ASP A 215 4.53 -4.73 22.81
N CYS A 216 4.95 -4.70 21.54
CA CYS A 216 4.08 -5.04 20.41
C CYS A 216 3.66 -6.51 20.47
N ALA A 217 2.35 -6.75 20.48
CA ALA A 217 1.79 -8.09 20.44
C ALA A 217 1.95 -8.69 19.03
N ARG A 218 1.71 -7.88 17.98
CA ARG A 218 1.74 -8.37 16.61
C ARG A 218 2.07 -7.29 15.57
N ILE A 219 2.94 -7.63 14.63
CA ILE A 219 3.28 -6.82 13.46
C ILE A 219 2.62 -7.43 12.22
N VAL A 220 1.85 -6.64 11.49
CA VAL A 220 1.08 -7.07 10.31
C VAL A 220 1.66 -6.45 9.05
N ARG A 221 1.89 -7.25 8.00
CA ARG A 221 2.36 -6.79 6.68
C ARG A 221 1.41 -7.14 5.53
N GLY A 222 1.46 -6.33 4.48
CA GLY A 222 0.61 -6.47 3.29
C GLY A 222 1.25 -7.20 2.12
N ALA A 223 2.58 -7.16 2.01
CA ALA A 223 3.33 -7.76 0.92
C ALA A 223 4.47 -8.66 1.41
N SER A 224 4.63 -9.82 0.79
CA SER A 224 5.73 -10.76 1.02
C SER A 224 6.53 -10.94 -0.27
N GLN A 225 7.87 -11.01 -0.16
CA GLN A 225 8.74 -11.31 -1.30
C GLN A 225 8.89 -12.81 -1.56
N GLY A 226 8.43 -13.68 -0.66
CA GLY A 226 8.69 -15.12 -0.72
C GLY A 226 7.43 -15.96 -0.78
N GLN A 227 6.51 -15.75 0.15
CA GLN A 227 5.37 -16.65 0.35
C GLN A 227 4.05 -15.91 0.16
N VAL A 228 3.22 -16.45 -0.72
CA VAL A 228 1.84 -15.99 -0.95
C VAL A 228 0.90 -16.72 0.00
N GLY A 229 -0.13 -16.02 0.47
CA GLY A 229 -1.15 -16.50 1.39
C GLY A 229 -1.09 -15.83 2.77
N LEU A 230 -2.06 -16.21 3.60
CA LEU A 230 -2.10 -15.85 5.01
C LEU A 230 -1.00 -16.61 5.76
N GLN A 231 -0.05 -15.90 6.36
CA GLN A 231 0.97 -16.51 7.22
C GLN A 231 0.91 -15.92 8.61
N GLU A 232 0.59 -16.76 9.57
CA GLU A 232 0.55 -16.40 10.98
C GLU A 232 1.72 -17.03 11.72
N ARG A 233 2.47 -16.19 12.43
CA ARG A 233 3.53 -16.55 13.36
C ARG A 233 3.23 -15.92 14.71
N GLU A 234 4.03 -16.25 15.72
CA GLU A 234 3.81 -15.75 17.08
C GLU A 234 3.71 -14.21 17.15
N PHE A 235 4.64 -13.49 16.52
CA PHE A 235 4.72 -12.02 16.57
C PHE A 235 4.35 -11.34 15.25
N THR A 236 4.14 -12.09 14.17
CA THR A 236 3.97 -11.53 12.84
C THR A 236 2.81 -12.15 12.07
N LEU A 237 2.18 -11.32 11.24
CA LEU A 237 1.08 -11.71 10.36
C LEU A 237 1.31 -11.14 8.96
N SER A 238 1.25 -11.98 7.94
CA SER A 238 1.38 -11.59 6.53
C SER A 238 0.08 -11.82 5.79
N LEU A 239 -0.43 -10.79 5.11
CA LEU A 239 -1.72 -10.79 4.38
C LEU A 239 -1.55 -10.72 2.85
N ASP A 240 -0.40 -11.15 2.32
CA ASP A 240 -0.15 -11.12 0.88
C ASP A 240 -0.78 -12.34 0.20
N GLY A 241 -2.05 -12.26 -0.15
CA GLY A 241 -2.76 -13.32 -0.88
C GLY A 241 -2.42 -13.42 -2.37
N GLY A 242 -1.57 -12.53 -2.91
CA GLY A 242 -1.16 -12.56 -4.32
C GLY A 242 -2.16 -11.93 -5.30
N ALA A 243 -3.07 -11.07 -4.82
CA ALA A 243 -3.95 -10.27 -5.69
C ALA A 243 -3.16 -9.56 -6.79
N GLY A 244 -3.69 -9.53 -8.02
CA GLY A 244 -3.01 -8.96 -9.18
C GLY A 244 -1.84 -9.80 -9.72
N ARG A 245 -1.53 -10.94 -9.08
CA ARG A 245 -0.49 -11.91 -9.48
C ARG A 245 -1.02 -13.34 -9.56
N GLY A 246 -2.33 -13.49 -9.77
CA GLY A 246 -3.01 -14.79 -9.88
C GLY A 246 -3.48 -15.40 -8.55
N GLY A 247 -3.31 -14.68 -7.44
CA GLY A 247 -3.85 -15.04 -6.12
C GLY A 247 -5.07 -14.21 -5.73
N GLN A 248 -5.44 -14.27 -4.45
CA GLN A 248 -6.61 -13.58 -3.90
C GLN A 248 -6.22 -12.32 -3.12
N LEU A 249 -7.15 -11.37 -3.01
CA LEU A 249 -7.02 -10.29 -2.02
C LEU A 249 -7.55 -10.79 -0.68
N ILE A 250 -6.76 -10.60 0.37
CA ILE A 250 -7.11 -11.00 1.74
C ILE A 250 -7.40 -9.73 2.56
N ALA A 251 -8.50 -9.75 3.30
CA ALA A 251 -8.76 -8.83 4.39
C ALA A 251 -9.09 -9.62 5.67
N VAL A 252 -8.61 -9.15 6.82
CA VAL A 252 -8.89 -9.76 8.12
C VAL A 252 -9.35 -8.71 9.11
N ALA A 253 -10.23 -9.08 10.04
CA ALA A 253 -10.50 -8.31 11.24
C ALA A 253 -9.61 -8.83 12.36
N LEU A 254 -8.90 -7.92 13.02
CA LEU A 254 -8.05 -8.22 14.18
C LEU A 254 -8.68 -7.67 15.45
N ASP A 255 -8.59 -8.43 16.55
CA ASP A 255 -8.86 -7.91 17.89
C ASP A 255 -7.69 -7.03 18.40
N GLY A 256 -7.83 -6.46 19.61
CA GLY A 256 -6.81 -5.63 20.24
C GLY A 256 -5.49 -6.36 20.59
N GLN A 257 -5.43 -7.69 20.49
CA GLN A 257 -4.20 -8.49 20.63
C GLN A 257 -3.63 -8.95 19.29
N GLY A 258 -4.30 -8.63 18.18
CA GLY A 258 -3.88 -8.99 16.83
C GLY A 258 -4.39 -10.36 16.40
N THR A 259 -5.26 -11.01 17.17
CA THR A 259 -5.88 -12.28 16.79
C THR A 259 -6.85 -12.05 15.63
N ILE A 260 -6.82 -12.91 14.62
CA ILE A 260 -7.80 -12.87 13.53
C ILE A 260 -9.15 -13.34 14.07
N VAL A 261 -10.13 -12.44 14.08
CA VAL A 261 -11.52 -12.76 14.47
C VAL A 261 -12.42 -13.01 13.26
N GLU A 262 -12.04 -12.50 12.09
CA GLU A 262 -12.75 -12.72 10.83
C GLU A 262 -11.80 -12.61 9.64
N GLN A 263 -12.06 -13.37 8.58
CA GLN A 263 -11.32 -13.33 7.32
C GLN A 263 -12.28 -13.22 6.12
N ILE A 264 -11.90 -12.37 5.17
CA ILE A 264 -12.54 -12.18 3.89
C ILE A 264 -11.49 -12.38 2.80
N THR A 265 -11.82 -13.15 1.77
CA THR A 265 -11.01 -13.25 0.56
C THR A 265 -11.82 -12.80 -0.65
N SER A 266 -11.15 -12.31 -1.69
CA SER A 266 -11.78 -12.19 -3.00
C SER A 266 -12.22 -13.55 -3.54
N ASP A 267 -13.17 -13.54 -4.45
CA ASP A 267 -13.60 -14.74 -5.18
C ASP A 267 -12.50 -15.27 -6.13
#